data_AF-A0AAW0MP18-F1
#
_entry.id   AF-A0AAW0MP18-F1
#
_cell.length_a   1.000
_cell.length_b   1.000
_cell.length_c   1.000
_cell.angle_alpha   90.00
_cell.angle_beta   90.00
_cell.angle_gamma   90.00
#
_symmetry.space_group_name_H-M   'P 1'
#
loop_
_entity.id
_entity.type
_entity.pdbx_description
1 polymer ?
#
loop_
_entity_poly.entity_id
_entity_poly.type
_entity_poly.pdbx_seq_one_letter_code
_entity_poly.pdbx_strand_id
1 'polypeptide(L)'
;MKTSVQLLASVALFLCFHSAAGLQCLSCSDSTCSSQTSVNCSSWMTHCQSQASYASYNNFTHLSCAYPLSCKSAGSELISYTYGSSSFYFNTACCNSNDCNTANLSAPSAGSLQCYSCDSDTHNCTSKVTCRDQELCFQTNYNSTKTLHGCASEGLCSDYSLSRRFFREPLSCCNTSLCNGPVAGLQCWTCSDHLCSSETLTNCSSEATHCVSNTFESHTCEDGVYNYSSSSRGCAPASLCTAAGSHVVSYKYGSRSYGEHMSCCQSDLCNDLTGARAPSAGSLRCYSCNPYMFECSANVSCDAREVCAYVHTNESSDTRPFFGCVSENLCNNPSLSQKYFDFNDSVSCCNTSNCNVPDLGLQCMKCTDSSCSSQTSVICSKQAPFCYSSASTGSYSYSAPFSSIRKGCADASVCTAAGSQFVSSNHGSEYYMGNVTCCDTDFCNAPNVSVIPAPPAGSLQCYGCDSYTKQCSMNVTCSVMETCSSASGKS
;
A
#
# COMPACT_ATOMS: atom_id res chain seq x y z
N MET A 1 87.48 -22.16 -58.42
CA MET A 1 86.55 -23.28 -58.15
C MET A 1 85.37 -23.09 -59.11
N LYS A 2 85.37 -23.72 -60.31
CA LYS A 2 84.75 -25.05 -60.60
C LYS A 2 83.30 -25.08 -60.07
N THR A 3 82.23 -25.20 -60.86
CA THR A 3 81.99 -25.82 -62.19
C THR A 3 80.52 -25.47 -62.58
N SER A 4 80.23 -25.04 -63.82
CA SER A 4 79.53 -25.83 -64.88
C SER A 4 77.99 -25.92 -64.70
N VAL A 5 77.07 -25.93 -65.68
CA VAL A 5 77.04 -26.00 -67.16
C VAL A 5 75.53 -26.06 -67.54
N GLN A 6 75.10 -25.38 -68.63
CA GLN A 6 73.98 -25.71 -69.57
C GLN A 6 72.54 -25.93 -69.02
N LEU A 7 71.41 -25.83 -69.74
CA LEU A 7 71.05 -25.88 -71.16
C LEU A 7 69.63 -25.26 -71.34
N LEU A 8 69.31 -24.92 -72.59
CA LEU A 8 68.06 -24.47 -73.20
C LEU A 8 66.78 -25.26 -72.87
N ALA A 9 65.63 -24.57 -72.99
CA ALA A 9 64.44 -24.95 -73.79
C ALA A 9 63.08 -24.81 -73.07
N SER A 10 62.26 -23.91 -73.63
CA SER A 10 60.82 -24.08 -73.90
C SER A 10 59.94 -24.74 -72.83
N VAL A 11 59.21 -23.93 -72.07
CA VAL A 11 57.93 -24.34 -71.47
C VAL A 11 56.89 -23.28 -71.77
N ALA A 12 56.12 -23.53 -72.84
CA ALA A 12 54.77 -23.03 -72.95
C ALA A 12 53.97 -23.61 -71.78
N LEU A 13 53.74 -22.84 -70.72
CA LEU A 13 52.77 -23.20 -69.70
C LEU A 13 51.69 -22.13 -69.67
N PHE A 14 50.62 -22.45 -70.42
CA PHE A 14 49.23 -22.10 -70.13
C PHE A 14 49.06 -21.00 -69.07
N LEU A 15 48.74 -19.79 -69.55
CA LEU A 15 47.77 -18.96 -68.86
C LEU A 15 46.50 -19.81 -68.73
N CYS A 16 46.42 -20.61 -67.68
CA CYS A 16 45.13 -21.04 -67.18
C CYS A 16 44.42 -19.77 -66.74
N PHE A 17 43.75 -19.11 -67.69
CA PHE A 17 42.43 -18.60 -67.43
C PHE A 17 41.63 -19.81 -66.93
N HIS A 18 41.78 -20.17 -65.66
CA HIS A 18 40.67 -20.74 -64.94
C HIS A 18 39.64 -19.62 -65.01
N SER A 19 38.79 -19.66 -66.02
CA SER A 19 37.43 -19.19 -65.85
C SER A 19 37.01 -19.83 -64.54
N ALA A 20 37.01 -19.06 -63.46
CA ALA A 20 36.38 -19.49 -62.22
C ALA A 20 35.02 -19.98 -62.69
N ALA A 21 34.79 -21.30 -62.62
CA ALA A 21 33.58 -21.89 -63.15
C ALA A 21 32.44 -21.12 -62.49
N GLY A 22 31.69 -20.37 -63.28
CA GLY A 22 30.59 -19.58 -62.77
C GLY A 22 29.65 -20.52 -62.03
N LEU A 23 29.05 -20.05 -60.93
CA LEU A 23 28.08 -20.83 -60.17
C LEU A 23 27.02 -21.39 -61.14
N GLN A 24 26.73 -22.68 -61.02
CA GLN A 24 25.64 -23.32 -61.77
C GLN A 24 24.46 -23.57 -60.83
N CYS A 25 23.25 -23.29 -61.28
CA CYS A 25 22.05 -23.52 -60.48
C CYS A 25 21.00 -24.20 -61.32
N LEU A 26 20.11 -24.95 -60.67
CA LEU A 26 18.94 -25.51 -61.32
C LEU A 26 17.95 -24.38 -61.63
N SER A 27 17.33 -24.45 -62.81
CA SER A 27 16.27 -23.57 -63.26
C SER A 27 15.10 -24.37 -63.82
N CYS A 28 13.90 -23.87 -63.61
CA CYS A 28 12.67 -24.44 -64.15
C CYS A 28 11.99 -23.46 -65.12
N SER A 29 11.30 -24.02 -66.12
CA SER A 29 10.53 -23.27 -67.11
C SER A 29 9.01 -23.28 -66.83
N ASP A 30 8.55 -24.16 -65.96
CA ASP A 30 7.16 -24.33 -65.56
C ASP A 30 6.96 -24.05 -64.05
N SER A 31 5.74 -23.63 -63.67
CA SER A 31 5.39 -23.27 -62.29
C SER A 31 5.40 -24.44 -61.30
N THR A 32 5.46 -25.68 -61.79
CA THR A 32 5.54 -26.89 -60.96
C THR A 32 6.94 -27.50 -60.92
N CYS A 33 7.92 -26.91 -61.61
CA CYS A 33 9.30 -27.43 -61.70
C CYS A 33 9.36 -28.90 -62.12
N SER A 34 8.51 -29.33 -63.05
CA SER A 34 8.42 -30.74 -63.48
C SER A 34 9.67 -31.17 -64.24
N SER A 35 10.38 -30.22 -64.85
CA SER A 35 11.67 -30.41 -65.52
C SER A 35 12.67 -29.35 -65.06
N GLN A 36 13.87 -29.79 -64.69
CA GLN A 36 14.94 -28.94 -64.19
C GLN A 36 16.13 -28.98 -65.13
N THR A 37 16.77 -27.83 -65.34
CA THR A 37 17.99 -27.73 -66.14
C THR A 37 19.04 -26.94 -65.36
N SER A 38 20.29 -27.39 -65.40
CA SER A 38 21.40 -26.64 -64.81
C SER A 38 21.78 -25.49 -65.75
N VAL A 39 21.80 -24.27 -65.22
CA VAL A 39 22.14 -23.04 -65.95
C VAL A 39 23.34 -22.35 -65.31
N ASN A 40 24.24 -21.82 -66.14
CA ASN A 40 25.34 -20.98 -65.66
C ASN A 40 24.80 -19.63 -65.19
N CYS A 41 25.06 -19.28 -63.93
CA CYS A 41 24.70 -17.99 -63.39
C CYS A 41 25.57 -16.87 -63.95
N SER A 42 24.99 -15.68 -64.03
CA SER A 42 25.75 -14.46 -64.35
C SER A 42 26.76 -14.16 -63.22
N SER A 43 27.85 -13.48 -63.54
CA SER A 43 28.95 -13.19 -62.59
C SER A 43 28.54 -12.47 -61.30
N TRP A 44 27.40 -11.76 -61.30
CA TRP A 44 26.84 -11.04 -60.15
C TRP A 44 25.76 -11.81 -59.39
N MET A 45 25.38 -13.01 -59.86
CA MET A 45 24.46 -13.91 -59.17
C MET A 45 25.30 -14.97 -58.44
N THR A 46 25.47 -14.78 -57.13
CA THR A 46 26.39 -15.59 -56.31
C THR A 46 25.71 -16.69 -55.53
N HIS A 47 24.39 -16.89 -55.71
CA HIS A 47 23.60 -17.89 -55.01
C HIS A 47 22.65 -18.62 -55.95
N CYS A 48 22.30 -19.86 -55.59
CA CYS A 48 21.15 -20.57 -56.11
C CYS A 48 19.97 -20.42 -55.15
N GLN A 49 18.77 -20.30 -55.70
CA GLN A 49 17.53 -20.15 -54.94
C GLN A 49 16.55 -21.27 -55.31
N SER A 50 15.94 -21.85 -54.27
CA SER A 50 14.69 -22.60 -54.35
C SER A 50 13.59 -21.77 -53.70
N GLN A 51 12.42 -21.73 -54.31
CA GLN A 51 11.29 -20.95 -53.83
C GLN A 51 10.02 -21.76 -54.01
N ALA A 52 9.19 -21.82 -52.96
CA ALA A 52 7.84 -22.36 -53.04
C ALA A 52 6.86 -21.38 -52.41
N SER A 53 5.82 -21.04 -53.15
CA SER A 53 4.70 -20.24 -52.68
C SER A 53 3.46 -21.12 -52.64
N TYR A 54 2.77 -21.11 -51.51
CA TYR A 54 1.46 -21.68 -51.34
C TYR A 54 0.53 -20.54 -50.95
N ALA A 55 -0.33 -20.13 -51.88
CA ALA A 55 -1.42 -19.21 -51.57
C ALA A 55 -2.74 -19.97 -51.72
N SER A 56 -3.80 -19.52 -51.04
CA SER A 56 -5.13 -20.14 -51.13
C SER A 56 -5.65 -20.35 -52.56
N TYR A 57 -5.07 -19.69 -53.57
CA TYR A 57 -5.51 -19.73 -54.96
C TYR A 57 -4.50 -20.30 -55.96
N ASN A 58 -3.20 -20.35 -55.64
CA ASN A 58 -2.16 -20.82 -56.56
C ASN A 58 -0.92 -21.30 -55.79
N ASN A 59 -0.37 -22.43 -56.23
CA ASN A 59 0.93 -22.92 -55.77
C ASN A 59 1.93 -22.78 -56.92
N PHE A 60 3.12 -22.24 -56.64
CA PHE A 60 4.20 -22.25 -57.61
C PHE A 60 5.52 -22.59 -56.93
N THR A 61 6.36 -23.31 -57.67
CA THR A 61 7.75 -23.61 -57.32
C THR A 61 8.65 -22.98 -58.35
N HIS A 62 9.74 -22.37 -57.91
CA HIS A 62 10.70 -21.69 -58.79
C HIS A 62 12.12 -21.99 -58.33
N LEU A 63 12.98 -22.38 -59.28
CA LEU A 63 14.41 -22.57 -59.09
C LEU A 63 15.14 -21.58 -60.00
N SER A 64 16.15 -20.88 -59.48
CA SER A 64 16.91 -19.92 -60.29
C SER A 64 18.26 -19.54 -59.66
N CYS A 65 19.10 -18.86 -60.46
CA CYS A 65 20.21 -18.06 -59.96
C CYS A 65 19.70 -16.78 -59.28
N ALA A 66 20.24 -16.44 -58.11
CA ALA A 66 19.81 -15.32 -57.29
C ALA A 66 20.92 -14.30 -57.03
N TYR A 67 20.51 -13.04 -56.94
CA TYR A 67 21.36 -11.93 -56.54
C TYR A 67 21.52 -11.91 -55.01
N PRO A 68 22.62 -11.35 -54.47
CA PRO A 68 22.82 -11.20 -53.02
C PRO A 68 21.68 -10.46 -52.30
N LEU A 69 20.91 -9.61 -53.01
CA LEU A 69 19.75 -8.92 -52.46
C LEU A 69 18.54 -9.85 -52.25
N SER A 70 18.40 -10.88 -53.08
CA SER A 70 17.32 -11.88 -52.99
C SER A 70 17.68 -13.03 -52.06
N CYS A 71 18.98 -13.33 -51.96
CA CYS A 71 19.56 -14.36 -51.10
C CYS A 71 20.70 -13.73 -50.30
N LYS A 72 20.40 -13.14 -49.13
CA LYS A 72 21.38 -12.47 -48.28
C LYS A 72 22.41 -13.45 -47.68
N SER A 73 22.00 -14.67 -47.41
CA SER A 73 22.82 -15.74 -46.84
C SER A 73 22.30 -17.12 -47.26
N ALA A 74 23.15 -18.14 -47.18
CA ALA A 74 22.70 -19.52 -47.31
C ALA A 74 21.81 -19.92 -46.12
N GLY A 75 20.72 -20.63 -46.39
CA GLY A 75 19.71 -20.98 -45.38
C GLY A 75 18.29 -20.94 -45.94
N SER A 76 17.32 -21.33 -45.11
CA SER A 76 15.89 -21.27 -45.44
C SER A 76 15.19 -20.16 -44.66
N GLU A 77 14.33 -19.41 -45.33
CA GLU A 77 13.46 -18.40 -44.75
C GLU A 77 12.00 -18.72 -45.09
N LEU A 78 11.17 -18.81 -44.05
CA LEU A 78 9.72 -18.97 -44.18
C LEU A 78 9.06 -17.63 -43.84
N ILE A 79 8.32 -17.09 -44.78
CA ILE A 79 7.39 -15.99 -44.58
C ILE A 79 6.00 -16.60 -44.69
N SER A 80 5.25 -16.61 -43.59
CA SER A 80 3.87 -17.10 -43.61
C SER A 80 2.95 -16.22 -42.77
N TYR A 81 1.72 -16.08 -43.24
CA TYR A 81 0.65 -15.56 -42.43
C TYR A 81 -0.68 -16.24 -42.77
N THR A 82 -1.52 -16.37 -41.75
CA THR A 82 -2.88 -16.88 -41.89
C THR A 82 -3.84 -16.03 -41.06
N TYR A 83 -4.88 -15.49 -41.68
CA TYR A 83 -5.99 -14.81 -41.01
C TYR A 83 -7.29 -15.01 -41.80
N GLY A 84 -8.40 -15.23 -41.10
CA GLY A 84 -9.68 -15.63 -41.70
C GLY A 84 -9.52 -16.84 -42.63
N SER A 85 -10.02 -16.70 -43.85
CA SER A 85 -9.88 -17.66 -44.95
C SER A 85 -8.62 -17.46 -45.81
N SER A 86 -7.82 -16.42 -45.51
CA SER A 86 -6.63 -16.07 -46.26
C SER A 86 -5.40 -16.71 -45.64
N SER A 87 -4.63 -17.42 -46.46
CA SER A 87 -3.34 -17.98 -46.06
C SER A 87 -2.31 -17.76 -47.16
N PHE A 88 -1.11 -17.36 -46.74
CA PHE A 88 0.03 -17.14 -47.61
C PHE A 88 1.26 -17.78 -46.96
N TYR A 89 1.94 -18.63 -47.72
CA TYR A 89 3.18 -19.26 -47.32
C TYR A 89 4.19 -19.08 -48.43
N PHE A 90 5.35 -18.61 -48.06
CA PHE A 90 6.44 -18.33 -48.96
C PHE A 90 7.72 -18.84 -48.33
N ASN A 91 8.19 -19.96 -48.85
CA ASN A 91 9.42 -20.59 -48.41
C ASN A 91 10.50 -20.32 -49.45
N THR A 92 11.65 -19.86 -49.00
CA THR A 92 12.83 -19.67 -49.84
C THR A 92 14.02 -20.35 -49.20
N ALA A 93 14.81 -21.04 -50.00
CA ALA A 93 16.09 -21.58 -49.58
C ALA A 93 17.18 -21.13 -50.54
N CYS A 94 18.26 -20.62 -49.97
CA CYS A 94 19.41 -20.11 -50.70
C CYS A 94 20.64 -20.94 -50.39
N CYS A 95 21.51 -21.13 -51.37
CA CYS A 95 22.77 -21.86 -51.23
C CYS A 95 23.79 -21.36 -52.26
N ASN A 96 25.07 -21.70 -52.12
CA ASN A 96 26.17 -21.09 -52.88
C ASN A 96 27.13 -22.11 -53.53
N SER A 97 26.66 -23.34 -53.78
CA SER A 97 27.41 -24.38 -54.50
C SER A 97 26.67 -24.79 -55.76
N ASN A 98 27.35 -25.46 -56.69
CA ASN A 98 26.75 -25.84 -57.96
C ASN A 98 25.55 -26.77 -57.75
N ASP A 99 24.44 -26.47 -58.43
CA ASP A 99 23.18 -27.22 -58.43
C ASP A 99 22.64 -27.54 -57.02
N CYS A 100 22.91 -26.67 -56.04
CA CYS A 100 22.56 -26.91 -54.65
C CYS A 100 21.09 -26.65 -54.31
N ASN A 101 20.35 -25.98 -55.21
CA ASN A 101 18.95 -25.59 -55.01
C ASN A 101 17.98 -26.75 -55.28
N THR A 102 18.32 -27.94 -54.78
CA THR A 102 17.50 -29.17 -54.84
C THR A 102 16.49 -29.27 -53.70
N ALA A 103 16.39 -28.24 -52.84
CA ALA A 103 15.51 -28.26 -51.68
C ALA A 103 14.05 -28.37 -52.13
N ASN A 104 13.38 -29.45 -51.73
CA ASN A 104 11.95 -29.62 -51.93
C ASN A 104 11.19 -28.87 -50.83
N LEU A 105 10.92 -27.59 -51.07
CA LEU A 105 10.23 -26.74 -50.12
C LEU A 105 8.75 -27.09 -50.11
N SER A 106 8.29 -27.71 -49.02
CA SER A 106 6.89 -28.08 -48.82
C SER A 106 6.15 -27.00 -48.03
N ALA A 107 4.82 -26.98 -48.12
CA ALA A 107 4.00 -26.21 -47.18
C ALA A 107 4.31 -26.70 -45.74
N PRO A 108 4.37 -25.79 -44.75
CA PRO A 108 4.64 -26.19 -43.37
C PRO A 108 3.61 -27.24 -42.90
N SER A 109 4.02 -28.16 -42.03
CA SER A 109 3.09 -29.13 -41.44
C SER A 109 2.03 -28.43 -40.57
N ALA A 110 0.89 -29.10 -40.37
CA ALA A 110 -0.11 -28.61 -39.43
C ALA A 110 0.49 -28.61 -38.01
N GLY A 111 0.42 -27.46 -37.33
CA GLY A 111 0.88 -27.32 -35.96
C GLY A 111 -0.24 -27.54 -34.95
N SER A 112 0.06 -27.23 -33.69
CA SER A 112 -0.88 -27.36 -32.56
C SER A 112 -1.31 -26.02 -31.95
N LEU A 113 -0.62 -24.93 -32.27
CA LEU A 113 -0.90 -23.60 -31.72
C LEU A 113 -2.25 -23.09 -32.24
N GLN A 114 -3.13 -22.67 -31.34
CA GLN A 114 -4.42 -22.05 -31.68
C GLN A 114 -4.31 -20.54 -31.52
N CYS A 115 -4.79 -19.74 -32.46
CA CYS A 115 -4.81 -18.29 -32.34
C CYS A 115 -6.19 -17.72 -32.69
N TYR A 116 -6.50 -16.55 -32.14
CA TYR A 116 -7.65 -15.79 -32.63
C TYR A 116 -7.38 -15.28 -34.04
N SER A 117 -8.44 -15.19 -34.83
CA SER A 117 -8.40 -14.86 -36.24
C SER A 117 -9.61 -13.99 -36.59
N CYS A 118 -9.38 -12.99 -37.44
CA CYS A 118 -10.46 -12.11 -37.88
C CYS A 118 -11.14 -12.65 -39.13
N ASP A 119 -12.46 -12.60 -39.13
CA ASP A 119 -13.26 -12.81 -40.33
C ASP A 119 -12.95 -11.71 -41.37
N SER A 120 -12.71 -12.10 -42.62
CA SER A 120 -12.23 -11.18 -43.68
C SER A 120 -13.22 -10.10 -44.05
N ASP A 121 -14.52 -10.34 -43.87
CA ASP A 121 -15.57 -9.40 -44.27
C ASP A 121 -15.97 -8.50 -43.09
N THR A 122 -16.25 -9.11 -41.95
CA THR A 122 -16.74 -8.41 -40.75
C THR A 122 -15.62 -7.80 -39.91
N HIS A 123 -14.39 -8.31 -40.03
CA HIS A 123 -13.23 -8.00 -39.17
C HIS A 123 -13.50 -8.32 -37.69
N ASN A 124 -14.38 -9.29 -37.44
CA ASN A 124 -14.62 -9.80 -36.09
C ASN A 124 -13.57 -10.85 -35.74
N CYS A 125 -12.78 -10.60 -34.69
CA CYS A 125 -11.60 -11.39 -34.31
C CYS A 125 -11.90 -12.46 -33.23
N THR A 126 -13.05 -13.12 -33.33
CA THR A 126 -13.51 -14.14 -32.38
C THR A 126 -13.30 -15.57 -32.88
N SER A 127 -13.07 -15.76 -34.18
CA SER A 127 -12.80 -17.06 -34.78
C SER A 127 -11.43 -17.59 -34.34
N LYS A 128 -11.27 -18.92 -34.34
CA LYS A 128 -10.01 -19.59 -34.00
C LYS A 128 -9.41 -20.24 -35.23
N VAL A 129 -8.09 -20.16 -35.37
CA VAL A 129 -7.32 -20.83 -36.42
C VAL A 129 -6.19 -21.65 -35.79
N THR A 130 -5.97 -22.84 -36.33
CA THR A 130 -4.80 -23.66 -36.02
C THR A 130 -3.61 -23.16 -36.84
N CYS A 131 -2.58 -22.65 -36.18
CA CYS A 131 -1.35 -22.27 -36.84
C CYS A 131 -0.56 -23.50 -37.29
N ARG A 132 0.30 -23.29 -38.27
CA ARG A 132 1.25 -24.30 -38.71
C ARG A 132 2.46 -24.36 -37.78
N ASP A 133 3.27 -25.39 -37.98
CA ASP A 133 4.55 -25.49 -37.27
C ASP A 133 5.41 -24.26 -37.56
N GLN A 134 6.07 -23.74 -36.53
CA GLN A 134 6.93 -22.54 -36.56
C GLN A 134 6.21 -21.20 -36.78
N GLU A 135 4.89 -21.15 -36.63
CA GLU A 135 4.14 -19.91 -36.58
C GLU A 135 3.86 -19.46 -35.13
N LEU A 136 3.66 -18.16 -34.96
CA LEU A 136 3.29 -17.46 -33.74
C LEU A 136 1.91 -16.84 -33.91
N CYS A 137 1.20 -16.60 -32.82
CA CYS A 137 0.01 -15.75 -32.89
C CYS A 137 0.45 -14.30 -33.10
N PHE A 138 -0.27 -13.54 -33.94
CA PHE A 138 -0.05 -12.11 -34.12
C PHE A 138 -1.32 -11.30 -33.88
N GLN A 139 -1.13 -10.03 -33.54
CA GLN A 139 -2.12 -8.97 -33.64
C GLN A 139 -1.51 -7.71 -34.28
N THR A 140 -2.29 -6.95 -35.03
CA THR A 140 -1.88 -5.64 -35.58
C THR A 140 -3.08 -4.73 -35.81
N ASN A 141 -2.85 -3.42 -35.90
CA ASN A 141 -3.90 -2.45 -36.24
C ASN A 141 -4.08 -2.39 -37.76
N TYR A 142 -5.28 -2.69 -38.25
CA TYR A 142 -5.62 -2.54 -39.66
C TYR A 142 -5.99 -1.09 -40.01
N ASN A 143 -6.75 -0.46 -39.12
CA ASN A 143 -7.05 0.97 -39.14
C ASN A 143 -7.29 1.46 -37.70
N SER A 144 -7.71 2.71 -37.53
CA SER A 144 -7.92 3.31 -36.20
C SER A 144 -8.99 2.63 -35.33
N THR A 145 -9.82 1.74 -35.90
CA THR A 145 -10.94 1.09 -35.19
C THR A 145 -10.99 -0.43 -35.33
N LYS A 146 -10.11 -1.04 -36.11
CA LYS A 146 -10.10 -2.48 -36.41
C LYS A 146 -8.72 -3.08 -36.25
N THR A 147 -8.66 -4.25 -35.64
CA THR A 147 -7.46 -5.07 -35.52
C THR A 147 -7.51 -6.27 -36.47
N LEU A 148 -6.33 -6.83 -36.76
CA LEU A 148 -6.14 -8.09 -37.46
C LEU A 148 -5.38 -9.06 -36.56
N HIS A 149 -5.86 -10.29 -36.51
CA HIS A 149 -5.40 -11.36 -35.64
C HIS A 149 -5.18 -12.60 -36.52
N GLY A 150 -4.17 -13.40 -36.20
CA GLY A 150 -3.94 -14.66 -36.91
C GLY A 150 -2.63 -15.33 -36.51
N CYS A 151 -2.09 -16.11 -37.45
CA CYS A 151 -0.79 -16.78 -37.34
C CYS A 151 0.24 -16.09 -38.24
N ALA A 152 1.48 -15.95 -37.79
CA ALA A 152 2.58 -15.42 -38.58
C ALA A 152 3.90 -16.16 -38.29
N SER A 153 4.73 -16.36 -39.31
CA SER A 153 6.10 -16.88 -39.14
C SER A 153 6.95 -15.98 -38.23
N GLU A 154 7.92 -16.56 -37.53
CA GLU A 154 8.87 -15.82 -36.69
C GLU A 154 9.60 -14.70 -37.45
N GLY A 155 9.94 -14.91 -38.73
CA GLY A 155 10.59 -13.89 -39.58
C GLY A 155 9.73 -12.63 -39.74
N LEU A 156 8.42 -12.77 -39.96
CA LEU A 156 7.49 -11.64 -40.02
C LEU A 156 7.31 -10.94 -38.67
N CYS A 157 7.38 -11.70 -37.58
CA CYS A 157 7.26 -11.16 -36.22
C CYS A 157 8.52 -10.41 -35.75
N SER A 158 9.69 -10.78 -36.25
CA SER A 158 10.99 -10.25 -35.82
C SER A 158 11.54 -9.15 -36.72
N ASP A 159 11.20 -9.12 -38.01
CA ASP A 159 11.64 -8.09 -38.96
C ASP A 159 10.50 -7.14 -39.37
N TYR A 160 10.52 -5.96 -38.76
CA TYR A 160 9.59 -4.87 -39.06
C TYR A 160 9.60 -4.41 -40.53
N SER A 161 10.74 -4.47 -41.20
CA SER A 161 10.87 -4.05 -42.61
C SER A 161 10.19 -5.04 -43.53
N LEU A 162 10.23 -6.34 -43.18
CA LEU A 162 9.48 -7.38 -43.87
C LEU A 162 8.00 -7.30 -43.55
N SER A 163 7.61 -7.11 -42.29
CA SER A 163 6.20 -7.00 -41.88
C SER A 163 5.49 -5.85 -42.61
N ARG A 164 6.17 -4.70 -42.80
CA ARG A 164 5.64 -3.54 -43.53
C ARG A 164 5.29 -3.78 -45.00
N ARG A 165 5.79 -4.86 -45.61
CA ARG A 165 5.43 -5.24 -46.98
C ARG A 165 4.03 -5.86 -47.07
N PHE A 166 3.54 -6.43 -45.97
CA PHE A 166 2.27 -7.15 -45.90
C PHE A 166 1.24 -6.42 -45.03
N PHE A 167 1.69 -5.72 -43.99
CA PHE A 167 0.84 -4.99 -43.04
C PHE A 167 1.27 -3.53 -42.94
N ARG A 168 0.32 -2.61 -42.70
CA ARG A 168 0.65 -1.17 -42.55
C ARG A 168 1.36 -0.88 -41.23
N GLU A 169 0.93 -1.57 -40.17
CA GLU A 169 1.37 -1.39 -38.79
C GLU A 169 2.24 -2.58 -38.33
N PRO A 170 3.08 -2.39 -37.29
CA PRO A 170 3.88 -3.47 -36.73
C PRO A 170 3.01 -4.63 -36.22
N LEU A 171 3.54 -5.85 -36.31
CA LEU A 171 2.96 -7.05 -35.72
C LEU A 171 3.39 -7.15 -34.25
N SER A 172 2.44 -7.47 -33.37
CA SER A 172 2.72 -7.91 -32.00
C SER A 172 2.51 -9.41 -31.95
N CYS A 173 3.56 -10.18 -31.70
CA CYS A 173 3.52 -11.64 -31.73
C CYS A 173 3.73 -12.30 -30.36
N CYS A 174 3.18 -13.49 -30.20
CA CYS A 174 3.28 -14.30 -28.98
C CYS A 174 3.18 -15.81 -29.30
N ASN A 175 3.69 -16.66 -28.42
CA ASN A 175 3.96 -18.09 -28.71
C ASN A 175 3.07 -19.08 -27.93
N THR A 176 2.04 -18.60 -27.23
CA THR A 176 1.10 -19.45 -26.48
C THR A 176 -0.29 -19.43 -27.13
N SER A 177 -1.07 -20.50 -26.98
CA SER A 177 -2.39 -20.57 -27.62
C SER A 177 -3.30 -19.43 -27.16
N LEU A 178 -3.96 -18.80 -28.12
CA LEU A 178 -4.94 -17.73 -27.96
C LEU A 178 -4.39 -16.44 -27.33
N CYS A 179 -3.06 -16.28 -27.30
CA CYS A 179 -2.40 -15.12 -26.70
C CYS A 179 -2.62 -13.80 -27.43
N ASN A 180 -3.03 -13.88 -28.71
CA ASN A 180 -3.45 -12.72 -29.49
C ASN A 180 -4.95 -12.44 -29.36
N GLY A 181 -5.63 -12.99 -28.35
CA GLY A 181 -7.02 -12.62 -28.07
C GLY A 181 -7.15 -11.19 -27.56
N PRO A 182 -8.39 -10.69 -27.39
CA PRO A 182 -8.57 -9.62 -26.42
C PRO A 182 -7.88 -10.09 -25.14
N VAL A 183 -6.97 -9.27 -24.60
CA VAL A 183 -6.30 -9.56 -23.31
C VAL A 183 -7.40 -10.04 -22.40
N ALA A 184 -7.38 -11.32 -22.01
CA ALA A 184 -8.47 -11.87 -21.22
C ALA A 184 -8.51 -10.99 -19.97
N GLY A 185 -9.53 -10.13 -19.90
CA GLY A 185 -9.71 -9.27 -18.74
C GLY A 185 -9.78 -10.22 -17.57
N LEU A 186 -8.87 -10.03 -16.60
CA LEU A 186 -8.73 -10.84 -15.41
C LEU A 186 -10.10 -11.34 -14.95
N GLN A 187 -10.30 -12.65 -14.80
CA GLN A 187 -11.58 -13.17 -14.31
C GLN A 187 -11.55 -13.25 -12.79
N CYS A 188 -12.58 -12.72 -12.14
CA CYS A 188 -12.70 -12.75 -10.68
C CYS A 188 -14.07 -13.28 -10.25
N TRP A 189 -14.12 -13.86 -9.06
CA TRP A 189 -15.38 -14.13 -8.38
C TRP A 189 -16.03 -12.81 -7.95
N THR A 190 -17.36 -12.73 -8.07
CA THR A 190 -18.19 -11.66 -7.51
C THR A 190 -19.33 -12.24 -6.68
N CYS A 191 -19.63 -11.59 -5.57
CA CYS A 191 -20.74 -11.98 -4.70
C CYS A 191 -22.06 -11.42 -5.25
N SER A 192 -23.14 -12.21 -5.17
CA SER A 192 -24.49 -11.75 -5.54
C SER A 192 -25.23 -11.10 -4.38
N ASP A 193 -24.77 -11.33 -3.16
CA ASP A 193 -25.35 -10.87 -1.90
C ASP A 193 -24.24 -10.43 -0.91
N HIS A 194 -24.64 -9.67 0.11
CA HIS A 194 -23.70 -9.11 1.09
C HIS A 194 -23.01 -10.15 2.00
N LEU A 195 -23.45 -11.41 2.00
CA LEU A 195 -22.80 -12.49 2.74
C LEU A 195 -21.98 -13.41 1.82
N CYS A 196 -21.99 -13.15 0.52
CA CYS A 196 -21.38 -14.01 -0.50
C CYS A 196 -21.89 -15.47 -0.42
N SER A 197 -23.18 -15.66 -0.14
CA SER A 197 -23.84 -16.98 -0.14
C SER A 197 -23.96 -17.53 -1.57
N SER A 198 -23.92 -16.66 -2.58
CA SER A 198 -23.96 -17.02 -4.00
C SER A 198 -22.90 -16.26 -4.78
N GLU A 199 -22.09 -17.00 -5.55
CA GLU A 199 -20.95 -16.48 -6.30
C GLU A 199 -21.17 -16.62 -7.80
N THR A 200 -20.73 -15.60 -8.55
CA THR A 200 -20.74 -15.62 -10.02
C THR A 200 -19.39 -15.15 -10.56
N LEU A 201 -19.12 -15.48 -11.82
CA LEU A 201 -17.89 -15.11 -12.50
C LEU A 201 -18.06 -13.79 -13.24
N THR A 202 -17.07 -12.91 -13.16
CA THR A 202 -17.05 -11.63 -13.90
C THR A 202 -15.69 -11.40 -14.54
N ASN A 203 -15.72 -10.92 -15.79
CA ASN A 203 -14.52 -10.48 -16.50
C ASN A 203 -14.23 -9.02 -16.10
N CYS A 204 -13.02 -8.75 -15.63
CA CYS A 204 -12.62 -7.41 -15.25
C CYS A 204 -12.41 -6.51 -16.48
N SER A 205 -12.68 -5.21 -16.30
CA SER A 205 -12.33 -4.19 -17.29
C SER A 205 -10.81 -4.03 -17.39
N SER A 206 -10.33 -3.39 -18.46
CA SER A 206 -8.90 -3.12 -18.66
C SER A 206 -8.25 -2.26 -17.57
N GLU A 207 -9.05 -1.52 -16.79
CA GLU A 207 -8.58 -0.70 -15.66
C GLU A 207 -8.50 -1.49 -14.34
N ALA A 208 -9.21 -2.62 -14.25
CA ALA A 208 -9.27 -3.44 -13.05
C ALA A 208 -8.34 -4.66 -13.20
N THR A 209 -7.09 -4.48 -12.78
CA THR A 209 -6.00 -5.45 -12.94
C THR A 209 -5.83 -6.42 -11.77
N HIS A 210 -6.72 -6.37 -10.77
CA HIS A 210 -6.66 -7.23 -9.58
C HIS A 210 -8.04 -7.82 -9.25
N CYS A 211 -8.05 -9.04 -8.71
CA CYS A 211 -9.19 -9.58 -7.99
C CYS A 211 -9.09 -9.19 -6.52
N VAL A 212 -10.21 -8.79 -5.95
CA VAL A 212 -10.33 -8.44 -4.52
C VAL A 212 -11.31 -9.39 -3.84
N SER A 213 -10.99 -9.70 -2.59
CA SER A 213 -11.92 -10.27 -1.62
C SER A 213 -11.85 -9.44 -0.35
N ASN A 214 -13.01 -9.10 0.22
CA ASN A 214 -13.12 -8.36 1.45
C ASN A 214 -14.13 -9.04 2.38
N THR A 215 -13.76 -9.19 3.65
CA THR A 215 -14.68 -9.61 4.70
C THR A 215 -14.65 -8.59 5.82
N PHE A 216 -15.81 -8.12 6.22
CA PHE A 216 -16.01 -7.10 7.23
C PHE A 216 -16.91 -7.65 8.33
N GLU A 217 -16.50 -7.45 9.57
CA GLU A 217 -17.24 -7.77 10.79
C GLU A 217 -17.21 -6.55 11.72
N SER A 218 -18.37 -6.19 12.25
CA SER A 218 -18.49 -5.19 13.30
C SER A 218 -19.44 -5.67 14.38
N HIS A 219 -19.09 -5.33 15.61
CA HIS A 219 -19.86 -5.61 16.81
C HIS A 219 -20.03 -4.31 17.58
N THR A 220 -21.26 -3.92 17.85
CA THR A 220 -21.59 -2.74 18.66
C THR A 220 -22.68 -3.07 19.66
N CYS A 221 -22.49 -2.71 20.93
CA CYS A 221 -23.46 -2.96 22.01
C CYS A 221 -24.24 -1.71 22.45
N GLU A 222 -24.55 -0.80 21.53
CA GLU A 222 -25.39 0.37 21.83
C GLU A 222 -26.86 -0.03 21.71
N ASP A 223 -27.59 -0.02 22.82
CA ASP A 223 -29.05 -0.28 22.91
C ASP A 223 -29.53 -1.63 22.30
N GLY A 224 -28.60 -2.55 22.08
CA GLY A 224 -28.80 -3.87 21.48
C GLY A 224 -27.46 -4.43 21.01
N VAL A 225 -27.34 -5.76 20.92
CA VAL A 225 -26.17 -6.39 20.29
C VAL A 225 -26.38 -6.37 18.78
N TYR A 226 -25.73 -5.44 18.10
CA TYR A 226 -25.72 -5.37 16.64
C TYR A 226 -24.43 -6.01 16.12
N ASN A 227 -24.60 -7.21 15.56
CA ASN A 227 -23.55 -7.92 14.84
C ASN A 227 -23.81 -7.74 13.37
N TYR A 228 -22.91 -7.07 12.67
CA TYR A 228 -22.97 -6.92 11.23
C TYR A 228 -21.74 -7.56 10.60
N SER A 229 -21.98 -8.48 9.68
CA SER A 229 -20.94 -9.12 8.87
C SER A 229 -21.29 -8.98 7.41
N SER A 230 -20.31 -8.64 6.57
CA SER A 230 -20.47 -8.63 5.12
C SER A 230 -19.22 -9.12 4.41
N SER A 231 -19.41 -9.77 3.27
CA SER A 231 -18.36 -10.26 2.40
C SER A 231 -18.59 -9.71 0.98
N SER A 232 -17.54 -9.24 0.33
CA SER A 232 -17.59 -8.80 -1.05
C SER A 232 -16.40 -9.32 -1.85
N ARG A 233 -16.61 -9.51 -3.14
CA ARG A 233 -15.61 -9.98 -4.10
C ARG A 233 -15.81 -9.26 -5.42
N GLY A 234 -14.74 -9.08 -6.18
CA GLY A 234 -14.85 -8.56 -7.54
C GLY A 234 -13.52 -8.11 -8.12
N CYS A 235 -13.63 -7.23 -9.09
CA CYS A 235 -12.52 -6.61 -9.80
C CYS A 235 -12.13 -5.28 -9.13
N ALA A 236 -10.83 -5.01 -9.01
CA ALA A 236 -10.30 -3.79 -8.43
C ALA A 236 -9.16 -3.18 -9.27
N PRO A 237 -9.06 -1.84 -9.34
CA PRO A 237 -7.90 -1.17 -9.93
C PRO A 237 -6.67 -1.30 -9.02
N ALA A 238 -5.48 -1.16 -9.62
CA ALA A 238 -4.21 -1.19 -8.87
C ALA A 238 -4.11 -0.10 -7.78
N SER A 239 -4.86 0.99 -7.89
CA SER A 239 -4.92 2.04 -6.85
C SER A 239 -5.57 1.57 -5.55
N LEU A 240 -6.51 0.62 -5.61
CA LEU A 240 -7.12 0.02 -4.43
C LEU A 240 -6.24 -1.11 -3.86
N CYS A 241 -5.51 -1.80 -4.73
CA CYS A 241 -4.62 -2.92 -4.41
C CYS A 241 -3.15 -2.51 -4.60
N THR A 242 -2.66 -1.57 -3.77
CA THR A 242 -1.32 -0.95 -3.91
C THR A 242 -0.15 -1.95 -3.80
N ALA A 243 -0.38 -3.16 -3.28
CA ALA A 243 0.47 -4.33 -3.46
C ALA A 243 -0.39 -5.62 -3.39
N ALA A 244 0.01 -6.67 -4.10
CA ALA A 244 -0.60 -8.00 -3.93
C ALA A 244 -0.35 -8.49 -2.49
N GLY A 245 -1.40 -8.95 -1.80
CA GLY A 245 -1.32 -9.33 -0.39
C GLY A 245 -2.64 -9.18 0.35
N SER A 246 -2.65 -9.64 1.60
CA SER A 246 -3.77 -9.44 2.53
C SER A 246 -3.47 -8.32 3.51
N HIS A 247 -4.43 -7.40 3.65
CA HIS A 247 -4.42 -6.34 4.64
C HIS A 247 -5.53 -6.61 5.66
N VAL A 248 -5.14 -6.57 6.93
CA VAL A 248 -6.08 -6.68 8.05
C VAL A 248 -6.13 -5.36 8.77
N VAL A 249 -7.31 -4.78 8.83
CA VAL A 249 -7.65 -3.65 9.68
C VAL A 249 -8.51 -4.18 10.80
N SER A 250 -8.05 -4.09 12.04
CA SER A 250 -8.87 -4.46 13.18
C SER A 250 -8.66 -3.45 14.28
N TYR A 251 -9.74 -3.13 15.00
CA TYR A 251 -9.63 -2.36 16.22
C TYR A 251 -10.74 -2.72 17.21
N LYS A 252 -10.43 -2.55 18.49
CA LYS A 252 -11.38 -2.74 19.60
C LYS A 252 -11.28 -1.58 20.57
N TYR A 253 -12.41 -0.96 20.90
CA TYR A 253 -12.50 0.02 21.97
C TYR A 253 -13.85 -0.05 22.69
N GLY A 254 -13.82 -0.11 24.01
CA GLY A 254 -14.98 -0.31 24.87
C GLY A 254 -15.72 -1.60 24.47
N SER A 255 -16.99 -1.47 24.14
CA SER A 255 -17.87 -2.56 23.67
C SER A 255 -17.92 -2.69 22.15
N ARG A 256 -17.14 -1.88 21.41
CA ARG A 256 -17.12 -1.86 19.95
C ARG A 256 -15.90 -2.63 19.44
N SER A 257 -16.11 -3.50 18.45
CA SER A 257 -15.03 -4.12 17.69
C SER A 257 -15.29 -4.01 16.20
N TYR A 258 -14.20 -3.90 15.45
CA TYR A 258 -14.16 -3.80 14.00
C TYR A 258 -13.08 -4.72 13.47
N GLY A 259 -13.40 -5.49 12.44
CA GLY A 259 -12.47 -6.32 11.71
C GLY A 259 -12.78 -6.26 10.22
N GLU A 260 -11.78 -5.90 9.42
CA GLU A 260 -11.82 -5.95 7.97
C GLU A 260 -10.59 -6.69 7.48
N HIS A 261 -10.81 -7.69 6.63
CA HIS A 261 -9.76 -8.46 5.98
C HIS A 261 -9.96 -8.35 4.48
N MET A 262 -9.06 -7.60 3.84
CA MET A 262 -9.03 -7.39 2.40
C MET A 262 -7.85 -8.15 1.81
N SER A 263 -8.05 -8.84 0.70
CA SER A 263 -6.99 -9.56 -0.03
C SER A 263 -7.07 -9.23 -1.51
N CYS A 264 -5.92 -8.91 -2.11
CA CYS A 264 -5.77 -8.62 -3.52
C CYS A 264 -4.82 -9.62 -4.20
N CYS A 265 -5.14 -10.01 -5.43
CA CYS A 265 -4.33 -10.93 -6.23
C CYS A 265 -4.53 -10.68 -7.74
N GLN A 266 -3.63 -11.19 -8.58
CA GLN A 266 -3.50 -10.80 -10.00
C GLN A 266 -3.69 -11.96 -11.00
N SER A 267 -4.06 -13.15 -10.54
CA SER A 267 -4.33 -14.29 -11.42
C SER A 267 -5.82 -14.59 -11.51
N ASP A 268 -6.27 -15.28 -12.55
CA ASP A 268 -7.68 -15.60 -12.69
C ASP A 268 -8.20 -16.39 -11.47
N LEU A 269 -9.38 -15.99 -11.00
CA LEU A 269 -10.14 -16.62 -9.92
C LEU A 269 -9.38 -16.73 -8.59
N CYS A 270 -8.34 -15.93 -8.42
CA CYS A 270 -7.45 -16.00 -7.25
C CYS A 270 -8.12 -15.50 -5.96
N ASN A 271 -9.24 -14.80 -6.07
CA ASN A 271 -10.03 -14.34 -4.92
C ASN A 271 -11.00 -15.42 -4.41
N ASP A 272 -10.71 -16.70 -4.68
CA ASP A 272 -11.38 -17.86 -4.10
C ASP A 272 -10.99 -18.01 -2.62
N LEU A 273 -11.86 -17.56 -1.71
CA LEU A 273 -11.59 -17.65 -0.27
C LEU A 273 -11.70 -19.09 0.21
N THR A 274 -10.55 -19.70 0.48
CA THR A 274 -10.42 -20.68 1.54
C THR A 274 -10.02 -19.96 2.84
N GLY A 275 -11.03 -19.52 3.61
CA GLY A 275 -10.90 -19.29 5.04
C GLY A 275 -10.30 -17.96 5.48
N ALA A 276 -11.14 -16.92 5.59
CA ALA A 276 -10.92 -15.89 6.62
C ALA A 276 -11.15 -16.56 7.98
N ARG A 277 -10.07 -17.08 8.58
CA ARG A 277 -10.10 -17.64 9.93
C ARG A 277 -10.31 -16.48 10.89
N ALA A 278 -11.33 -16.58 11.75
CA ALA A 278 -11.53 -15.66 12.87
C ALA A 278 -10.17 -15.40 13.55
N PRO A 279 -9.80 -14.13 13.84
CA PRO A 279 -8.57 -13.83 14.52
C PRO A 279 -8.47 -14.70 15.79
N SER A 280 -7.40 -15.47 15.91
CA SER A 280 -7.17 -16.24 17.13
C SER A 280 -7.01 -15.26 18.29
N ALA A 281 -7.70 -15.54 19.40
CA ALA A 281 -7.60 -14.73 20.61
C ALA A 281 -6.12 -14.51 20.98
N GLY A 282 -5.72 -13.26 21.10
CA GLY A 282 -4.39 -12.88 21.57
C GLY A 282 -4.33 -12.91 23.10
N SER A 283 -3.11 -12.79 23.63
CA SER A 283 -2.86 -12.69 25.07
C SER A 283 -2.72 -11.24 25.56
N LEU A 284 -2.66 -10.28 24.63
CA LEU A 284 -2.44 -8.87 24.93
C LEU A 284 -3.70 -8.24 25.53
N ARG A 285 -3.53 -7.49 26.63
CA ARG A 285 -4.60 -6.72 27.27
C ARG A 285 -4.25 -5.24 27.20
N CYS A 286 -5.20 -4.42 26.77
CA CYS A 286 -4.99 -2.98 26.62
C CYS A 286 -6.04 -2.20 27.40
N TYR A 287 -5.70 -0.97 27.77
CA TYR A 287 -6.67 -0.03 28.30
C TYR A 287 -7.62 0.38 27.19
N SER A 288 -8.89 0.47 27.55
CA SER A 288 -9.91 1.05 26.70
C SER A 288 -10.87 1.90 27.52
N CYS A 289 -11.26 3.03 26.94
CA CYS A 289 -12.13 4.00 27.59
C CYS A 289 -13.54 3.86 27.07
N ASN A 290 -14.51 3.95 27.99
CA ASN A 290 -15.91 4.09 27.61
C ASN A 290 -16.07 5.44 26.89
N PRO A 291 -16.56 5.46 25.63
CA PRO A 291 -16.65 6.69 24.86
C PRO A 291 -17.58 7.73 25.49
N TYR A 292 -18.52 7.35 26.35
CA TYR A 292 -19.50 8.25 26.98
C TYR A 292 -19.13 8.68 28.39
N MET A 293 -18.60 7.75 29.18
CA MET A 293 -18.31 7.97 30.61
C MET A 293 -16.85 8.40 30.84
N PHE A 294 -15.98 8.29 29.84
CA PHE A 294 -14.53 8.52 29.93
C PHE A 294 -13.81 7.65 30.98
N GLU A 295 -14.50 6.64 31.53
CA GLU A 295 -13.90 5.65 32.41
C GLU A 295 -13.07 4.66 31.60
N CYS A 296 -11.77 4.65 31.87
CA CYS A 296 -10.82 3.76 31.22
C CYS A 296 -10.50 2.56 32.11
N SER A 297 -10.54 1.37 31.54
CA SER A 297 -10.16 0.14 32.25
C SER A 297 -9.39 -0.80 31.32
N ALA A 298 -8.55 -1.66 31.91
CA ALA A 298 -7.81 -2.70 31.19
C ALA A 298 -8.70 -3.91 30.86
N ASN A 299 -9.77 -3.65 30.09
CA ASN A 299 -10.87 -4.59 29.90
C ASN A 299 -10.90 -5.26 28.51
N VAL A 300 -10.14 -4.77 27.53
CA VAL A 300 -10.15 -5.34 26.17
C VAL A 300 -8.99 -6.32 26.00
N SER A 301 -9.34 -7.55 25.61
CA SER A 301 -8.39 -8.55 25.10
C SER A 301 -8.24 -8.38 23.59
N CYS A 302 -7.00 -8.15 23.15
CA CYS A 302 -6.69 -7.99 21.75
C CYS A 302 -6.56 -9.35 21.04
N ASP A 303 -6.79 -9.35 19.73
CA ASP A 303 -6.52 -10.50 18.88
C ASP A 303 -5.02 -10.67 18.63
N ALA A 304 -4.60 -11.84 18.16
CA ALA A 304 -3.17 -12.17 17.98
C ALA A 304 -2.41 -11.25 16.99
N ARG A 305 -3.12 -10.42 16.22
CA ARG A 305 -2.55 -9.48 15.24
C ARG A 305 -2.74 -8.01 15.64
N GLU A 306 -3.21 -7.76 16.84
CA GLU A 306 -3.46 -6.42 17.37
C GLU A 306 -2.40 -6.02 18.41
N VAL A 307 -2.17 -4.71 18.51
CA VAL A 307 -1.30 -4.05 19.49
C VAL A 307 -2.11 -3.03 20.28
N CYS A 308 -1.62 -2.61 21.44
CA CYS A 308 -2.26 -1.53 22.19
C CYS A 308 -2.04 -0.20 21.47
N ALA A 309 -3.06 0.64 21.45
CA ALA A 309 -2.98 1.96 20.85
C ALA A 309 -3.71 3.03 21.65
N TYR A 310 -3.27 4.26 21.43
CA TYR A 310 -3.94 5.46 21.91
C TYR A 310 -3.78 6.64 20.94
N VAL A 311 -4.75 7.55 20.96
CA VAL A 311 -4.73 8.82 20.23
C VAL A 311 -4.90 9.95 21.24
N HIS A 312 -3.89 10.83 21.33
CA HIS A 312 -4.03 12.10 22.03
C HIS A 312 -4.70 13.09 21.09
N THR A 313 -5.94 13.46 21.37
CA THR A 313 -6.58 14.58 20.69
C THR A 313 -6.20 15.86 21.42
N ASN A 314 -5.83 16.90 20.68
CA ASN A 314 -5.63 18.23 21.28
C ASN A 314 -7.00 18.75 21.76
N GLU A 315 -7.07 19.26 22.99
CA GLU A 315 -8.31 19.64 23.72
C GLU A 315 -9.24 20.63 22.99
N SER A 316 -8.83 21.18 21.84
CA SER A 316 -9.64 22.10 21.02
C SER A 316 -10.66 21.42 20.10
N SER A 317 -10.60 20.10 19.93
CA SER A 317 -11.56 19.35 19.11
C SER A 317 -12.45 18.49 19.99
N ASP A 318 -13.75 18.46 19.69
CA ASP A 318 -14.77 17.54 20.25
C ASP A 318 -14.46 16.04 20.01
N THR A 319 -13.23 15.72 19.57
CA THR A 319 -12.78 14.38 19.23
C THR A 319 -12.35 13.64 20.51
N ARG A 320 -13.06 12.54 20.76
CA ARG A 320 -12.86 11.67 21.91
C ARG A 320 -11.52 10.95 21.78
N PRO A 321 -10.70 10.87 22.86
CA PRO A 321 -9.44 10.14 22.79
C PRO A 321 -9.73 8.65 22.62
N PHE A 322 -9.02 8.02 21.68
CA PHE A 322 -9.13 6.58 21.43
C PHE A 322 -8.12 5.84 22.31
N PHE A 323 -8.57 4.77 22.96
CA PHE A 323 -7.74 3.81 23.68
C PHE A 323 -8.27 2.40 23.40
N GLY A 324 -7.39 1.49 22.97
CA GLY A 324 -7.83 0.13 22.68
C GLY A 324 -6.79 -0.74 21.99
N CYS A 325 -7.27 -1.74 21.27
CA CYS A 325 -6.47 -2.61 20.40
C CYS A 325 -6.60 -2.13 18.95
N VAL A 326 -5.52 -2.20 18.18
CA VAL A 326 -5.52 -1.93 16.73
C VAL A 326 -4.57 -2.88 16.01
N SER A 327 -4.81 -3.17 14.73
CA SER A 327 -3.82 -3.88 13.91
C SER A 327 -2.59 -3.01 13.67
N GLU A 328 -1.41 -3.63 13.57
CA GLU A 328 -0.13 -2.93 13.42
C GLU A 328 -0.07 -2.02 12.17
N ASN A 329 -0.83 -2.36 11.13
CA ASN A 329 -0.98 -1.54 9.92
C ASN A 329 -1.59 -0.16 10.21
N LEU A 330 -2.49 -0.06 11.20
CA LEU A 330 -3.07 1.22 11.65
C LEU A 330 -2.08 2.06 12.46
N CYS A 331 -0.99 1.47 12.96
CA CYS A 331 0.07 2.19 13.65
C CYS A 331 1.09 2.79 12.68
N ASN A 332 1.38 2.05 11.61
CA ASN A 332 2.45 2.38 10.68
C ASN A 332 1.99 3.25 9.50
N ASN A 333 0.68 3.44 9.32
CA ASN A 333 0.12 4.17 8.17
C ASN A 333 -0.88 5.25 8.62
N PRO A 334 -0.42 6.50 8.82
CA PRO A 334 -1.27 7.61 9.27
C PRO A 334 -2.48 7.88 8.36
N SER A 335 -2.32 7.73 7.04
CA SER A 335 -3.43 7.93 6.09
C SER A 335 -4.50 6.86 6.23
N LEU A 336 -4.11 5.62 6.55
CA LEU A 336 -5.05 4.55 6.88
C LEU A 336 -5.75 4.85 8.21
N SER A 337 -5.00 5.24 9.25
CA SER A 337 -5.56 5.59 10.55
C SER A 337 -6.60 6.72 10.45
N GLN A 338 -6.29 7.77 9.68
CA GLN A 338 -7.19 8.90 9.43
C GLN A 338 -8.50 8.44 8.76
N LYS A 339 -8.42 7.50 7.80
CA LYS A 339 -9.59 6.94 7.13
C LYS A 339 -10.55 6.21 8.07
N TYR A 340 -10.04 5.50 9.09
CA TYR A 340 -10.88 4.67 9.99
C TYR A 340 -11.30 5.38 11.27
N PHE A 341 -10.47 6.29 11.79
CA PHE A 341 -10.72 6.94 13.07
C PHE A 341 -11.19 8.39 12.95
N ASP A 342 -11.15 8.98 11.75
CA ASP A 342 -11.60 10.36 11.48
C ASP A 342 -10.89 11.42 12.35
N PHE A 343 -9.66 11.11 12.81
CA PHE A 343 -8.78 12.04 13.52
C PHE A 343 -7.64 12.48 12.60
N ASN A 344 -7.23 13.75 12.72
CA ASN A 344 -6.04 14.27 12.03
C ASN A 344 -4.72 13.88 12.72
N ASP A 345 -4.79 13.24 13.88
CA ASP A 345 -3.63 12.88 14.70
C ASP A 345 -3.17 11.44 14.43
N SER A 346 -1.86 11.19 14.53
CA SER A 346 -1.28 9.86 14.37
C SER A 346 -1.60 8.95 15.55
N VAL A 347 -1.92 7.68 15.26
CA VAL A 347 -2.13 6.64 16.28
C VAL A 347 -0.80 6.23 16.88
N SER A 348 -0.67 6.32 18.20
CA SER A 348 0.50 5.82 18.94
C SER A 348 0.26 4.39 19.39
N CYS A 349 1.23 3.50 19.17
CA CYS A 349 1.09 2.08 19.45
C CYS A 349 2.23 1.51 20.28
N CYS A 350 1.93 0.43 21.00
CA CYS A 350 2.88 -0.26 21.85
C CYS A 350 2.48 -1.74 22.02
N ASN A 351 3.46 -2.60 22.29
CA ASN A 351 3.36 -4.05 22.12
C ASN A 351 3.36 -4.85 23.44
N THR A 352 3.29 -4.21 24.59
CA THR A 352 3.21 -4.86 25.91
C THR A 352 1.85 -4.63 26.54
N SER A 353 1.35 -5.58 27.34
CA SER A 353 0.05 -5.42 27.99
C SER A 353 0.03 -4.12 28.81
N ASN A 354 -1.08 -3.39 28.72
CA ASN A 354 -1.32 -2.14 29.43
C ASN A 354 -0.31 -1.03 29.13
N CYS A 355 0.39 -1.04 28.00
CA CYS A 355 1.31 0.06 27.67
C CYS A 355 0.61 1.34 27.23
N ASN A 356 -0.67 1.25 26.83
CA ASN A 356 -1.51 2.39 26.47
C ASN A 356 -2.32 2.91 27.65
N VAL A 357 -1.81 2.77 28.89
CA VAL A 357 -2.44 3.37 30.07
C VAL A 357 -2.69 4.84 29.78
N PRO A 358 -3.95 5.33 29.86
CA PRO A 358 -4.22 6.75 29.76
C PRO A 358 -3.42 7.44 30.85
N ASP A 359 -2.67 8.47 30.47
CA ASP A 359 -2.13 9.43 31.43
C ASP A 359 -3.33 10.18 32.00
N LEU A 360 -4.03 9.54 32.95
CA LEU A 360 -5.22 10.07 33.60
C LEU A 360 -4.86 11.37 34.33
N GLY A 361 -3.58 11.66 34.57
CA GLY A 361 -3.14 12.72 35.44
C GLY A 361 -3.11 12.27 36.90
N LEU A 362 -2.51 13.12 37.74
CA LEU A 362 -2.28 12.84 39.16
C LEU A 362 -3.60 12.60 39.90
N GLN A 363 -3.72 11.53 40.69
CA GLN A 363 -4.91 11.27 41.51
C GLN A 363 -4.75 11.89 42.90
N CYS A 364 -5.71 12.70 43.33
CA CYS A 364 -5.66 13.40 44.60
C CYS A 364 -6.94 13.19 45.41
N MET A 365 -6.84 13.36 46.73
CA MET A 365 -8.00 13.46 47.60
C MET A 365 -8.61 14.87 47.51
N LYS A 366 -9.94 14.96 47.56
CA LYS A 366 -10.72 16.19 47.62
C LYS A 366 -11.72 16.11 48.76
N CYS A 367 -11.79 17.17 49.57
CA CYS A 367 -12.77 17.27 50.66
C CYS A 367 -14.17 17.53 50.07
N THR A 368 -15.20 16.88 50.61
CA THR A 368 -16.60 17.13 50.23
C THR A 368 -17.32 18.11 51.16
N ASP A 369 -16.70 18.42 52.31
CA ASP A 369 -17.18 19.39 53.31
C ASP A 369 -16.03 20.30 53.78
N SER A 370 -16.36 21.38 54.50
CA SER A 370 -15.40 22.39 54.96
C SER A 370 -14.48 21.91 56.10
N SER A 371 -14.86 20.85 56.81
CA SER A 371 -14.05 20.20 57.86
C SER A 371 -13.17 19.06 57.32
N CYS A 372 -13.31 18.72 56.04
CA CYS A 372 -12.72 17.55 55.39
C CYS A 372 -12.99 16.22 56.11
N SER A 373 -14.17 16.10 56.74
CA SER A 373 -14.60 14.89 57.44
C SER A 373 -14.96 13.77 56.47
N SER A 374 -15.45 14.14 55.29
CA SER A 374 -15.65 13.27 54.14
C SER A 374 -14.76 13.68 52.95
N GLN A 375 -14.19 12.68 52.27
CA GLN A 375 -13.24 12.86 51.18
C GLN A 375 -13.59 11.93 50.01
N THR A 376 -13.30 12.38 48.79
CA THR A 376 -13.41 11.60 47.55
C THR A 376 -12.13 11.73 46.73
N SER A 377 -11.92 10.83 45.78
CA SER A 377 -10.83 10.93 44.81
C SER A 377 -11.19 11.90 43.67
N VAL A 378 -10.22 12.64 43.19
CA VAL A 378 -10.31 13.48 41.98
C VAL A 378 -9.07 13.25 41.12
N ILE A 379 -9.27 13.26 39.81
CA ILE A 379 -8.21 13.16 38.81
C ILE A 379 -7.81 14.58 38.40
N CYS A 380 -6.53 14.92 38.47
CA CYS A 380 -6.02 16.25 38.18
C CYS A 380 -5.63 16.42 36.71
N SER A 381 -5.91 17.59 36.15
CA SER A 381 -5.47 17.94 34.80
C SER A 381 -3.97 18.17 34.74
N LYS A 382 -3.39 18.13 33.54
CA LYS A 382 -1.95 18.43 33.33
C LYS A 382 -1.57 19.87 33.72
N GLN A 383 -2.53 20.78 33.77
CA GLN A 383 -2.33 22.17 34.22
C GLN A 383 -2.25 22.28 35.76
N ALA A 384 -2.71 21.25 36.48
CA ALA A 384 -2.68 21.15 37.94
C ALA A 384 -1.89 19.90 38.40
N PRO A 385 -0.56 19.87 38.19
CA PRO A 385 0.26 18.67 38.37
C PRO A 385 0.60 18.36 39.85
N PHE A 386 -0.08 19.00 40.81
CA PHE A 386 0.14 18.77 42.23
C PHE A 386 -1.15 18.40 42.95
N CYS A 387 -1.06 17.46 43.88
CA CYS A 387 -2.04 17.35 44.95
C CYS A 387 -1.69 18.39 46.02
N TYR A 388 -2.70 19.07 46.55
CA TYR A 388 -2.50 19.93 47.72
C TYR A 388 -3.43 19.54 48.87
N SER A 389 -2.98 19.84 50.08
CA SER A 389 -3.81 19.98 51.27
C SER A 389 -3.55 21.35 51.88
N SER A 390 -4.60 22.04 52.28
CA SER A 390 -4.52 23.28 53.04
C SER A 390 -5.33 23.17 54.31
N ALA A 391 -4.75 23.63 55.42
CA ALA A 391 -5.47 23.84 56.67
C ALA A 391 -5.32 25.31 57.03
N SER A 392 -6.44 26.00 57.22
CA SER A 392 -6.46 27.42 57.53
C SER A 392 -7.39 27.74 58.69
N THR A 393 -7.03 28.77 59.44
CA THR A 393 -7.90 29.42 60.42
C THR A 393 -7.85 30.92 60.22
N GLY A 394 -8.96 31.59 60.49
CA GLY A 394 -9.00 33.04 60.39
C GLY A 394 -10.26 33.62 60.97
N SER A 395 -10.35 34.93 60.93
CA SER A 395 -11.52 35.69 61.32
C SER A 395 -11.60 36.93 60.44
N TYR A 396 -12.81 37.23 59.96
CA TYR A 396 -13.13 38.52 59.35
C TYR A 396 -13.77 39.43 60.39
N SER A 397 -13.69 40.74 60.16
CA SER A 397 -14.27 41.75 61.05
C SER A 397 -15.74 41.41 61.32
N TYR A 398 -16.10 41.22 62.59
CA TYR A 398 -17.44 40.88 63.09
C TYR A 398 -17.94 39.45 62.82
N SER A 399 -17.08 38.53 62.36
CA SER A 399 -17.44 37.12 62.17
C SER A 399 -16.81 36.21 63.23
N ALA A 400 -17.50 35.12 63.58
CA ALA A 400 -16.91 34.07 64.39
C ALA A 400 -15.66 33.50 63.69
N PRO A 401 -14.61 33.13 64.45
CA PRO A 401 -13.42 32.51 63.88
C PRO A 401 -13.81 31.23 63.12
N PHE A 402 -13.20 31.04 61.95
CA PHE A 402 -13.40 29.85 61.13
C PHE A 402 -12.13 29.00 61.10
N SER A 403 -12.33 27.71 60.87
CA SER A 403 -11.29 26.77 60.50
C SER A 403 -11.75 25.99 59.28
N SER A 404 -10.89 25.84 58.28
CA SER A 404 -11.23 25.06 57.08
C SER A 404 -10.05 24.20 56.64
N ILE A 405 -10.37 23.00 56.17
CA ILE A 405 -9.43 22.09 55.52
C ILE A 405 -9.89 21.92 54.08
N ARG A 406 -8.97 22.10 53.12
CA ARG A 406 -9.23 21.84 51.70
C ARG A 406 -8.18 20.91 51.14
N LYS A 407 -8.61 20.03 50.24
CA LYS A 407 -7.75 19.15 49.47
C LYS A 407 -8.20 19.16 48.01
N GLY A 408 -7.27 18.95 47.09
CA GLY A 408 -7.57 18.79 45.68
C GLY A 408 -6.34 18.93 44.80
N CYS A 409 -6.59 19.30 43.55
CA CYS A 409 -5.55 19.58 42.54
C CYS A 409 -5.10 21.05 42.63
N ALA A 410 -3.82 21.30 42.43
CA ALA A 410 -3.22 22.63 42.43
C ALA A 410 -2.34 22.84 41.19
N ASP A 411 -2.50 24.01 40.58
CA ASP A 411 -1.62 24.51 39.52
C ASP A 411 -0.41 25.27 40.10
N ALA A 412 0.45 25.75 39.20
CA ALA A 412 1.68 26.47 39.54
C ALA A 412 1.46 27.79 40.32
N SER A 413 0.24 28.37 40.30
CA SER A 413 -0.11 29.56 41.09
C SER A 413 -0.31 29.25 42.57
N VAL A 414 -0.67 28.00 42.91
CA VAL A 414 -0.87 27.54 44.29
C VAL A 414 0.34 26.72 44.77
N CYS A 415 0.91 25.89 43.91
CA CYS A 415 2.02 25.00 44.22
C CYS A 415 3.14 25.18 43.19
N THR A 416 4.22 25.86 43.57
CA THR A 416 5.39 26.02 42.68
C THR A 416 6.33 24.80 42.72
N ALA A 417 6.31 24.03 43.81
CA ALA A 417 7.06 22.80 44.02
C ALA A 417 6.41 21.95 45.12
N ALA A 418 6.79 20.67 45.22
CA ALA A 418 6.44 19.82 46.35
C ALA A 418 7.06 20.35 47.65
N GLY A 419 6.28 20.34 48.74
CA GLY A 419 6.69 20.88 50.03
C GLY A 419 5.55 21.58 50.77
N SER A 420 5.84 22.04 51.99
CA SER A 420 4.89 22.77 52.83
C SER A 420 5.25 24.25 52.87
N GLN A 421 4.24 25.10 52.78
CA GLN A 421 4.34 26.55 52.88
C GLN A 421 3.38 27.05 53.95
N PHE A 422 3.87 27.95 54.80
CA PHE A 422 3.06 28.60 55.83
C PHE A 422 2.80 30.05 55.42
N VAL A 423 1.53 30.47 55.49
CA VAL A 423 1.08 31.83 55.19
C VAL A 423 0.33 32.36 56.39
N SER A 424 0.68 33.56 56.83
CA SER A 424 -0.01 34.28 57.89
C SER A 424 -0.17 35.75 57.53
N SER A 425 -1.33 36.31 57.81
CA SER A 425 -1.59 37.74 57.75
C SER A 425 -2.44 38.17 58.94
N ASN A 426 -2.10 39.31 59.52
CA ASN A 426 -2.84 39.89 60.63
C ASN A 426 -2.95 41.41 60.41
N HIS A 427 -4.19 41.88 60.25
CA HIS A 427 -4.52 43.29 60.03
C HIS A 427 -5.14 43.93 61.28
N GLY A 428 -5.19 43.19 62.39
CA GLY A 428 -5.75 43.63 63.67
C GLY A 428 -7.16 43.10 63.90
N SER A 429 -8.16 43.62 63.16
CA SER A 429 -9.55 43.12 63.24
C SER A 429 -9.77 41.84 62.42
N GLU A 430 -8.81 41.48 61.56
CA GLU A 430 -8.84 40.32 60.69
C GLU A 430 -7.50 39.61 60.74
N TYR A 431 -7.54 38.29 60.80
CA TYR A 431 -6.34 37.48 60.68
C TYR A 431 -6.63 36.24 59.87
N TYR A 432 -5.60 35.75 59.17
CA TYR A 432 -5.63 34.54 58.38
C TYR A 432 -4.32 33.80 58.60
N MET A 433 -4.41 32.51 58.86
CA MET A 433 -3.25 31.62 59.00
C MET A 433 -3.54 30.34 58.25
N GLY A 434 -2.59 29.84 57.48
CA GLY A 434 -2.74 28.59 56.76
C GLY A 434 -1.42 27.90 56.44
N ASN A 435 -1.48 26.58 56.34
CA ASN A 435 -0.40 25.76 55.79
C ASN A 435 -0.94 25.10 54.54
N VAL A 436 -0.21 25.25 53.44
CA VAL A 436 -0.45 24.57 52.17
C VAL A 436 0.67 23.58 51.95
N THR A 437 0.34 22.30 51.84
CA THR A 437 1.29 21.24 51.51
C THR A 437 0.96 20.68 50.15
N CYS A 438 1.95 20.72 49.26
CA CYS A 438 1.88 20.26 47.89
C CYS A 438 2.74 19.00 47.71
N CYS A 439 2.29 18.08 46.87
CA CYS A 439 3.01 16.85 46.53
C CYS A 439 2.60 16.36 45.14
N ASP A 440 3.41 15.53 44.51
CA ASP A 440 3.39 15.18 43.08
C ASP A 440 3.24 13.67 42.81
N THR A 441 2.74 12.92 43.80
CA THR A 441 2.48 11.47 43.69
C THR A 441 1.03 11.14 44.03
N ASP A 442 0.50 10.04 43.49
CA ASP A 442 -0.91 9.68 43.67
C ASP A 442 -1.29 9.57 45.14
N PHE A 443 -2.40 10.21 45.51
CA PHE A 443 -2.97 10.26 46.85
C PHE A 443 -2.00 10.74 47.94
N CYS A 444 -0.93 11.44 47.58
CA CYS A 444 0.04 11.94 48.55
C CYS A 444 -0.57 12.94 49.55
N ASN A 445 -1.69 13.55 49.20
CA ASN A 445 -2.47 14.43 50.07
C ASN A 445 -3.55 13.67 50.90
N ALA A 446 -3.51 12.33 50.96
CA ALA A 446 -4.41 11.52 51.77
C ALA A 446 -4.29 11.71 53.30
N PRO A 447 -3.09 11.92 53.89
CA PRO A 447 -2.99 12.13 55.33
C PRO A 447 -3.89 13.26 55.85
N ASN A 448 -4.42 13.11 57.06
CA ASN A 448 -5.22 14.15 57.68
C ASN A 448 -4.32 15.30 58.12
N VAL A 449 -4.60 16.50 57.60
CA VAL A 449 -3.94 17.72 58.05
C VAL A 449 -4.69 18.24 59.27
N SER A 450 -3.99 18.40 60.38
CA SER A 450 -4.57 19.00 61.59
C SER A 450 -4.63 20.52 61.46
N VAL A 451 -5.66 21.13 62.03
CA VAL A 451 -5.75 22.59 62.14
C VAL A 451 -4.54 23.09 62.94
N ILE A 452 -3.87 24.10 62.40
CA ILE A 452 -2.63 24.65 62.98
C ILE A 452 -2.98 25.34 64.29
N PRO A 453 -2.34 24.99 65.42
CA PRO A 453 -2.44 25.79 66.64
C PRO A 453 -1.91 27.19 66.36
N ALA A 454 -2.57 28.23 66.89
CA ALA A 454 -2.05 29.60 66.77
C ALA A 454 -0.59 29.64 67.28
N PRO A 455 0.38 30.11 66.46
CA PRO A 455 1.76 30.20 66.87
C PRO A 455 1.89 31.19 68.04
N PRO A 456 2.90 31.04 68.89
CA PRO A 456 3.12 31.93 70.02
C PRO A 456 3.20 33.39 69.57
N ALA A 457 2.60 34.28 70.35
CA ALA A 457 2.76 35.72 70.17
C ALA A 457 4.26 36.08 70.25
N GLY A 458 4.73 36.86 69.27
CA GLY A 458 6.07 37.42 69.28
C GLY A 458 6.12 38.71 70.09
N SER A 459 7.29 39.36 70.07
CA SER A 459 7.49 40.69 70.65
C SER A 459 7.33 41.83 69.62
N LEU A 460 7.23 41.49 68.33
CA LEU A 460 7.12 42.45 67.24
C LEU A 460 5.72 43.09 67.23
N GLN A 461 5.67 44.43 67.19
CA GLN A 461 4.44 45.20 67.05
C GLN A 461 4.39 45.83 65.66
N CYS A 462 3.27 45.62 64.98
CA CYS A 462 3.01 46.01 63.61
C CYS A 462 1.78 46.96 63.58
N TYR A 463 1.73 47.93 62.67
CA TYR A 463 0.51 48.72 62.48
C TYR A 463 -0.49 47.95 61.62
N GLY A 464 -1.65 47.64 62.19
CA GLY A 464 -2.80 47.06 61.51
C GLY A 464 -3.76 48.14 61.01
N CYS A 465 -4.44 47.86 59.90
CA CYS A 465 -5.45 48.73 59.32
C CYS A 465 -6.83 48.10 59.47
N ASP A 466 -7.78 48.88 59.95
CA ASP A 466 -9.18 48.46 59.98
C ASP A 466 -9.71 48.39 58.54
N SER A 467 -10.28 47.24 58.17
CA SER A 467 -10.69 46.96 56.80
C SER A 467 -11.89 47.82 56.34
N TYR A 468 -12.65 48.41 57.27
CA TYR A 468 -13.84 49.22 56.98
C TYR A 468 -13.51 50.71 56.93
N THR A 469 -12.87 51.23 57.97
CA THR A 469 -12.50 52.65 58.13
C THR A 469 -11.23 53.01 57.37
N LYS A 470 -10.45 52.01 56.94
CA LYS A 470 -9.12 52.15 56.29
C LYS A 470 -8.10 52.90 57.16
N GLN A 471 -8.35 53.03 58.46
CA GLN A 471 -7.42 53.68 59.39
C GLN A 471 -6.39 52.69 59.92
N CYS A 472 -5.11 53.04 59.79
CA CYS A 472 -3.97 52.23 60.20
C CYS A 472 -3.36 52.70 61.52
N SER A 473 -4.13 52.64 62.60
CA SER A 473 -3.74 53.11 63.93
C SER A 473 -3.71 52.02 64.99
N MET A 474 -4.08 50.78 64.64
CA MET A 474 -4.13 49.67 65.58
C MET A 474 -2.75 49.03 65.72
N ASN A 475 -2.33 48.74 66.95
CA ASN A 475 -1.14 47.93 67.20
C ASN A 475 -1.52 46.45 67.17
N VAL A 476 -0.82 45.69 66.33
CA VAL A 476 -0.97 44.26 66.16
C VAL A 476 0.28 43.58 66.67
N THR A 477 0.13 42.66 67.62
CA THR A 477 1.24 41.81 68.06
C THR A 477 1.44 40.72 67.04
N CYS A 478 2.52 40.79 66.28
CA CYS A 478 2.91 39.81 65.29
C CYS A 478 3.43 38.54 65.99
N SER A 479 3.11 37.36 65.47
CA SER A 479 3.64 36.08 65.92
C SER A 479 5.13 35.96 65.59
N VAL A 480 5.81 34.97 66.19
CA VAL A 480 7.24 34.72 65.95
C VAL A 480 7.59 34.40 64.48
N MET A 481 6.60 34.16 63.63
CA MET A 481 6.77 33.84 62.20
C MET A 481 6.39 35.00 61.27
N GLU A 482 6.00 36.15 61.81
CA GLU A 482 5.49 37.29 61.04
C GLU A 482 6.45 38.48 61.05
N THR A 483 6.33 39.32 60.02
CA THR A 483 7.08 40.58 59.86
C THR A 483 6.16 41.71 59.42
N CYS A 484 6.46 42.96 59.80
CA CYS A 484 5.71 44.12 59.31
C CYS A 484 5.81 44.24 57.78
N SER A 485 4.68 44.45 57.11
CA SER A 485 4.64 44.76 55.67
C SER A 485 3.67 45.92 55.38
N SER A 486 3.93 46.63 54.29
CA SER A 486 3.04 47.69 53.78
C SER A 486 2.68 47.39 52.33
N ALA A 487 1.39 47.31 52.02
CA ALA A 487 0.90 47.11 50.66
C ALA A 487 -0.12 48.20 50.32
N SER A 488 0.08 48.87 49.18
CA SER A 488 -0.87 49.84 48.64
C SER A 488 -1.85 49.12 47.71
N GLY A 489 -3.08 48.87 48.18
CA GLY A 489 -4.13 48.33 47.31
C GLY A 489 -4.54 49.37 46.27
N LYS A 490 -4.52 49.03 44.98
CA LYS A 490 -5.28 49.78 43.97
C LYS A 490 -6.77 49.44 44.18
N SER A 491 -7.55 50.45 44.53
CA SER A 491 -9.02 50.39 44.50
C SER A 491 -9.55 50.24 43.09
#